data_AF-A0A2G9N8M0-F1
#
_entry.id   AF-A0A2G9N8M0-F1
#
_cell.length_a   1.000
_cell.length_b   1.000
_cell.length_c   1.000
_cell.angle_alpha   90.00
_cell.angle_beta   90.00
_cell.angle_gamma   90.00
#
_symmetry.space_group_name_H-M   'P 1'
#
loop_
_entity.id
_entity.type
_entity.pdbx_description
1 polymer ?
#
loop_
_entity_poly.entity_id
_entity_poly.type
_entity_poly.pdbx_seq_one_letter_code
_entity_poly.pdbx_strand_id
1 'polypeptide(L)'
;MVFRIYAPSKNPKESFITISVIVFAGILGSMFISVYFAIVALLFWVQYTAILSYVQFSKRRRYEITSFTTFILNPHFRFFIFFFIAVLGIASIFYMAPWIAYAALAAWWLFSLNFYRHYAKFK
;
A
#
# COMPACT_ATOMS: atom_id res chain seq x y z
N MET A 1 -16.61 -15.95 11.10
CA MET A 1 -16.25 -14.62 11.64
C MET A 1 -14.83 -14.31 11.17
N VAL A 2 -14.67 -13.82 9.95
CA VAL A 2 -13.33 -13.63 9.35
C VAL A 2 -12.72 -12.38 9.97
N PHE A 3 -11.59 -12.58 10.65
CA PHE A 3 -10.69 -11.57 11.21
C PHE A 3 -10.83 -10.18 10.57
N ARG A 4 -11.42 -9.22 11.31
CA ARG A 4 -11.36 -7.78 11.01
C ARG A 4 -9.94 -7.28 11.30
N ILE A 5 -8.94 -7.75 10.56
CA ILE A 5 -7.62 -7.11 10.58
C ILE A 5 -7.73 -5.96 9.56
N TYR A 6 -8.15 -4.80 10.07
CA TYR A 6 -8.23 -3.49 9.39
C TYR A 6 -8.86 -3.49 7.98
N ALA A 7 -10.17 -3.27 7.91
CA ALA A 7 -10.80 -2.81 6.67
C ALA A 7 -10.42 -1.33 6.44
N PRO A 8 -10.06 -0.90 5.22
CA PRO A 8 -9.81 0.52 4.92
C PRO A 8 -11.02 1.37 5.35
N SER A 9 -10.77 2.49 6.04
CA SER A 9 -11.85 3.36 6.54
C SER A 9 -12.72 3.82 5.35
N LYS A 10 -14.03 3.94 5.59
CA LYS A 10 -14.97 4.53 4.62
C LYS A 10 -14.60 5.98 4.29
N ASN A 11 -13.81 6.63 5.16
CA ASN A 11 -13.28 7.97 4.99
C ASN A 11 -11.86 7.92 4.42
N PRO A 12 -11.63 8.46 3.20
CA PRO A 12 -10.32 8.42 2.56
C PRO A 12 -9.25 9.22 3.32
N LYS A 13 -9.64 10.31 3.99
CA LYS A 13 -8.72 11.14 4.79
C LYS A 13 -8.11 10.36 5.97
N GLU A 14 -8.92 9.61 6.71
CA GLU A 14 -8.45 8.78 7.84
C GLU A 14 -7.51 7.67 7.39
N SER A 15 -7.80 7.06 6.23
CA SER A 15 -6.95 6.02 5.67
C SER A 15 -5.61 6.61 5.22
N PHE A 16 -5.58 7.81 4.63
CA PHE A 16 -4.33 8.48 4.25
C PHE A 16 -3.48 8.85 5.47
N ILE A 17 -4.11 9.35 6.54
CA ILE A 17 -3.42 9.67 7.79
C ILE A 17 -2.81 8.38 8.36
N THR A 18 -3.56 7.29 8.38
CA THR A 18 -3.09 5.99 8.88
C THR A 18 -1.88 5.49 8.08
N ILE A 19 -1.96 5.49 6.74
CA ILE A 19 -0.84 5.11 5.87
C ILE A 19 0.37 6.02 6.11
N SER A 20 0.15 7.33 6.22
CA SER A 20 1.23 8.29 6.47
C SER A 20 1.92 7.98 7.81
N VAL A 21 1.17 7.77 8.89
CA VAL A 21 1.72 7.40 10.20
C VAL A 21 2.54 6.11 10.11
N ILE A 22 2.04 5.09 9.42
CA ILE A 22 2.74 3.80 9.26
C ILE A 22 4.02 3.96 8.44
N VAL A 23 4.00 4.73 7.35
CA VAL A 23 5.18 5.00 6.53
C VAL A 23 6.22 5.80 7.32
N PHE A 24 5.81 6.86 8.02
CA PHE A 24 6.71 7.65 8.86
C PHE A 24 7.31 6.81 10.00
N ALA A 25 6.50 6.00 10.69
CA ALA A 25 6.98 5.09 11.71
C ALA A 25 7.91 4.00 11.13
N GLY A 26 7.61 3.50 9.94
CA GLY A 26 8.44 2.53 9.22
C GLY A 26 9.81 3.09 8.85
N ILE A 27 9.86 4.30 8.29
CA ILE A 27 11.12 4.96 7.90
C ILE A 27 11.91 5.39 9.13
N LEU A 28 11.32 6.21 10.02
CA LEU A 28 12.02 6.73 11.20
C LEU A 28 12.39 5.62 12.18
N GLY A 29 11.46 4.70 12.45
CA GLY A 29 11.73 3.54 13.31
C GLY A 29 12.84 2.65 12.76
N SER A 30 12.92 2.49 11.43
CA SER A 30 14.01 1.74 10.81
C SER A 30 15.35 2.47 10.83
N MET A 31 15.36 3.80 10.74
CA MET A 31 16.59 4.59 10.80
C MET A 31 17.17 4.67 12.22
N PHE A 32 16.33 4.79 13.24
CA PHE A 32 16.79 5.09 14.61
C PHE A 32 16.74 3.90 15.57
N ILE A 33 15.92 2.87 15.30
CA ILE A 33 15.69 1.78 16.26
C ILE A 33 16.02 0.43 15.63
N SER A 34 15.27 0.00 14.60
CA SER A 34 15.43 -1.33 14.02
C SER A 34 14.74 -1.49 12.68
N VAL A 35 15.40 -2.21 11.78
CA VAL A 35 14.88 -2.54 10.44
C VAL A 35 13.54 -3.30 10.46
N TYR A 36 13.18 -3.94 11.59
CA TYR A 36 11.88 -4.58 11.75
C TYR A 36 10.70 -3.61 11.57
N PHE A 37 10.86 -2.32 11.86
CA PHE A 37 9.82 -1.32 11.61
C PHE A 37 9.50 -1.19 10.11
N ALA A 38 10.50 -1.26 9.23
CA ALA A 38 10.29 -1.26 7.80
C ALA A 38 9.61 -2.55 7.33
N ILE A 39 10.00 -3.72 7.87
CA ILE A 39 9.37 -5.01 7.55
C ILE A 39 7.88 -4.99 7.91
N VAL A 40 7.54 -4.54 9.13
CA VAL A 40 6.15 -4.45 9.59
C VAL A 40 5.35 -3.48 8.72
N ALA A 41 5.92 -2.33 8.35
CA ALA A 41 5.26 -1.37 7.47
C ALA A 41 5.02 -1.93 6.06
N LEU A 42 5.98 -2.67 5.49
CA LEU A 42 5.83 -3.34 4.18
C LEU A 42 4.81 -4.48 4.23
N LEU A 43 4.77 -5.27 5.30
CA LEU A 43 3.75 -6.30 5.49
C LEU A 43 2.35 -5.68 5.61
N PHE A 44 2.23 -4.58 6.36
CA PHE A 44 0.98 -3.84 6.47
C PHE A 44 0.55 -3.30 5.10
N TRP A 45 1.47 -2.79 4.29
CA TRP A 45 1.18 -2.37 2.92
C TRP A 45 0.57 -3.51 2.09
N VAL A 46 1.22 -4.67 2.07
CA VAL A 46 0.73 -5.84 1.31
C VAL A 46 -0.69 -6.21 1.75
N GLN A 47 -0.90 -6.29 3.07
CA GLN A 47 -2.21 -6.64 3.63
C GLN A 47 -3.27 -5.60 3.26
N TYR A 48 -2.98 -4.31 3.44
CA TYR A 48 -3.89 -3.21 3.12
C TYR A 48 -4.29 -3.24 1.64
N THR A 49 -3.32 -3.49 0.75
CA THR A 49 -3.57 -3.58 -0.69
C THR A 49 -4.41 -4.80 -1.05
N ALA A 50 -4.17 -5.95 -0.42
CA ALA A 50 -4.95 -7.17 -0.62
C ALA A 50 -6.42 -6.95 -0.27
N ILE A 51 -6.70 -6.36 0.89
CA ILE A 51 -8.06 -6.08 1.36
C ILE A 51 -8.74 -5.08 0.42
N LEU A 52 -8.04 -4.01 0.03
CA LEU A 52 -8.57 -3.02 -0.89
C LEU A 52 -8.94 -3.64 -2.25
N SER A 53 -8.07 -4.49 -2.81
CA SER A 53 -8.33 -5.18 -4.07
C SER A 53 -9.46 -6.21 -3.95
N TYR A 54 -9.57 -6.93 -2.82
CA TYR A 54 -10.69 -7.84 -2.54
C TYR A 54 -12.04 -7.11 -2.48
N VAL A 55 -12.11 -5.99 -1.74
CA VAL A 55 -13.34 -5.17 -1.64
C VAL A 55 -13.76 -4.64 -3.01
N GLN A 56 -12.81 -4.20 -3.83
CA GLN A 56 -13.08 -3.72 -5.19
C GLN A 56 -13.55 -4.84 -6.12
N PHE A 57 -12.98 -6.05 -5.99
CA PHE A 57 -13.40 -7.22 -6.73
C PHE A 57 -14.82 -7.67 -6.36
N SER A 58 -15.13 -7.72 -5.05
CA SER A 58 -16.45 -8.10 -4.53
C SER A 58 -17.58 -7.21 -5.07
N LYS A 59 -17.30 -5.92 -5.30
CA LYS A 59 -18.26 -4.95 -5.87
C LYS A 59 -18.50 -5.12 -7.38
N ARG A 60 -17.84 -6.05 -8.07
CA ARG A 60 -17.99 -6.38 -9.52
C ARG A 60 -18.10 -5.15 -10.46
N ARG A 61 -17.42 -4.04 -10.14
CA ARG A 61 -17.43 -2.89 -11.04
C ARG A 61 -16.59 -3.17 -12.27
N ARG A 62 -17.22 -3.07 -13.44
CA ARG A 62 -16.49 -2.99 -14.71
C ARG A 62 -15.81 -1.63 -14.74
N TYR A 63 -14.51 -1.59 -14.52
CA TYR A 63 -13.73 -0.38 -14.69
C TYR A 63 -13.53 -0.15 -16.18
N GLU A 64 -14.08 0.94 -16.71
CA GLU A 64 -13.74 1.40 -18.05
C GLU A 64 -12.30 1.92 -18.03
N ILE A 65 -11.42 1.22 -18.75
CA ILE A 65 -10.00 1.59 -18.86
C ILE A 65 -9.90 2.72 -19.88
N THR A 66 -10.01 3.96 -19.40
CA THR A 66 -9.96 5.17 -20.22
C THR A 66 -8.57 5.79 -20.30
N SER A 67 -7.68 5.46 -19.36
CA SER A 67 -6.32 6.01 -19.30
C SER A 67 -5.32 5.04 -18.67
N PHE A 68 -4.03 5.27 -18.91
CA PHE A 68 -2.93 4.53 -18.29
C PHE A 68 -3.00 4.57 -16.75
N THR A 69 -3.42 5.70 -16.17
CA THR A 69 -3.64 5.83 -14.73
C THR A 69 -4.76 4.90 -14.27
N THR A 70 -5.87 4.81 -15.01
CA THR A 70 -6.98 3.89 -14.70
C THR A 70 -6.56 2.42 -14.83
N PHE A 71 -5.66 2.10 -15.77
CA PHE A 71 -5.07 0.76 -15.93
C PHE A 71 -4.22 0.36 -14.72
N ILE A 72 -3.33 1.24 -14.25
CA ILE A 72 -2.52 1.01 -13.04
C ILE A 72 -3.41 0.84 -11.80
N LEU A 73 -4.59 1.48 -11.80
CA LEU A 73 -5.55 1.42 -10.71
C LEU A 73 -6.43 0.17 -10.73
N ASN A 74 -6.29 -0.71 -11.73
CA ASN A 74 -6.96 -2.00 -11.75
C ASN A 74 -6.56 -2.81 -10.49
N PRO A 75 -7.51 -3.36 -9.73
CA PRO A 75 -7.24 -4.00 -8.44
C PRO A 75 -6.24 -5.16 -8.52
N HIS A 76 -6.24 -5.95 -9.60
CA HIS A 76 -5.32 -7.07 -9.76
C HIS A 76 -3.91 -6.60 -10.09
N PHE A 77 -3.78 -5.68 -11.05
CA PHE A 77 -2.49 -5.16 -11.49
C PHE A 77 -1.81 -4.33 -10.39
N ARG A 78 -2.58 -3.48 -9.70
CA ARG A 78 -2.10 -2.73 -8.53
C ARG A 78 -1.62 -3.66 -7.42
N PHE A 79 -2.39 -4.70 -7.10
CA PHE A 79 -1.99 -5.65 -6.09
C PHE A 79 -0.69 -6.36 -6.47
N PHE A 80 -0.57 -6.82 -7.72
CA PHE A 80 0.63 -7.49 -8.20
C PHE A 80 1.87 -6.59 -8.13
N ILE A 81 1.77 -5.34 -8.61
CA ILE A 81 2.88 -4.38 -8.55
C ILE A 81 3.29 -4.10 -7.10
N PHE A 82 2.33 -3.86 -6.20
CA PHE A 82 2.66 -3.51 -4.81
C PHE A 82 3.17 -4.69 -4.02
N PHE A 83 2.63 -5.88 -4.28
CA PHE A 83 3.19 -7.11 -3.72
C PHE A 83 4.63 -7.28 -4.17
N PHE A 84 4.91 -7.13 -5.47
CA PHE A 84 6.26 -7.23 -6.02
C PHE A 84 7.23 -6.21 -5.40
N ILE A 85 6.83 -4.94 -5.32
CA ILE A 85 7.66 -3.87 -4.71
C ILE A 85 7.88 -4.14 -3.22
N ALA A 86 6.86 -4.60 -2.49
CA ALA A 86 7.00 -4.93 -1.07
C ALA A 86 7.94 -6.12 -0.85
N VAL A 87 7.86 -7.17 -1.68
CA VAL A 87 8.80 -8.31 -1.63
C VAL A 87 10.22 -7.85 -1.93
N LEU A 88 10.43 -6.99 -2.94
CA LEU A 88 11.75 -6.40 -3.22
C LEU A 88 12.27 -5.58 -2.03
N GLY A 89 11.40 -4.78 -1.40
CA GLY A 89 11.73 -4.03 -0.20
C GLY A 89 12.16 -4.93 0.96
N ILE A 90 11.41 -6.00 1.22
CA ILE A 90 11.76 -6.98 2.27
C ILE A 90 13.05 -7.72 1.92
N ALA A 91 13.24 -8.17 0.68
CA ALA A 91 14.46 -8.84 0.26
C ALA A 91 15.69 -7.92 0.44
N SER A 92 15.58 -6.66 0.01
CA SER A 92 16.69 -5.68 0.08
C SER A 92 17.21 -5.44 1.50
N ILE A 93 16.33 -5.55 2.50
CA ILE A 93 16.68 -5.46 3.92
C ILE A 93 17.69 -6.54 4.31
N PHE A 94 17.53 -7.77 3.81
CA PHE A 94 18.43 -8.89 4.09
C PHE A 94 19.73 -8.84 3.27
N TYR A 95 19.75 -8.12 2.15
CA TYR A 95 20.95 -7.93 1.30
C TYR A 95 21.70 -6.62 1.57
N MET A 96 21.60 -6.06 2.79
CA MET A 96 22.29 -4.84 3.22
C MET A 96 21.97 -3.58 2.38
N ALA A 97 20.81 -3.54 1.69
CA ALA A 97 20.35 -2.38 0.92
C ALA A 97 19.03 -1.79 1.48
N PRO A 98 18.99 -1.35 2.76
CA PRO A 98 17.76 -0.89 3.42
C PRO A 98 17.15 0.36 2.79
N TRP A 99 17.92 1.13 2.01
CA TRP A 99 17.41 2.29 1.26
C TRP A 99 16.34 1.91 0.23
N ILE A 100 16.38 0.69 -0.32
CA ILE A 100 15.35 0.20 -1.25
C ILE A 100 14.02 0.02 -0.51
N ALA A 101 14.03 -0.45 0.74
CA ALA A 101 12.83 -0.52 1.56
C ALA A 101 12.26 0.89 1.87
N TYR A 102 13.11 1.89 2.09
CA TYR A 102 12.67 3.27 2.28
C TYR A 102 12.05 3.85 1.01
N ALA A 103 12.67 3.61 -0.14
CA ALA A 103 12.12 3.99 -1.44
C ALA A 103 10.77 3.29 -1.71
N ALA A 104 10.63 2.02 -1.34
CA ALA A 104 9.39 1.26 -1.44
C ALA A 104 8.29 1.87 -0.56
N LEU A 105 8.59 2.20 0.70
CA LEU A 105 7.64 2.87 1.61
C LEU A 105 7.26 4.29 1.13
N ALA A 106 8.21 5.06 0.61
CA ALA A 106 7.94 6.36 0.02
C ALA A 106 7.07 6.26 -1.24
N ALA A 107 7.34 5.27 -2.10
CA ALA A 107 6.52 4.97 -3.28
C ALA A 107 5.10 4.59 -2.88
N TRP A 108 4.93 3.80 -1.81
CA TRP A 108 3.61 3.49 -1.25
C TRP A 108 2.87 4.74 -0.79
N TRP A 109 3.55 5.65 -0.08
CA TRP A 109 2.96 6.90 0.38
C TRP A 109 2.52 7.80 -0.78
N LEU A 110 3.39 8.01 -1.77
CA LEU A 110 3.08 8.79 -2.99
C LEU A 110 1.93 8.17 -3.78
N PHE A 111 1.93 6.85 -3.93
CA PHE A 111 0.84 6.16 -4.60
C PHE A 111 -0.46 6.32 -3.84
N SER A 112 -0.43 6.16 -2.52
CA SER A 112 -1.60 6.33 -1.68
C SER A 112 -2.18 7.73 -1.85
N LEU A 113 -1.34 8.77 -1.85
CA LEU A 113 -1.76 10.15 -2.13
C LEU A 113 -2.47 10.30 -3.49
N ASN A 114 -1.93 9.68 -4.56
CA ASN A 114 -2.55 9.73 -5.87
C ASN A 114 -3.85 8.89 -5.96
N PHE A 115 -3.87 7.73 -5.31
CA PHE A 115 -5.04 6.88 -5.18
C PHE A 115 -6.18 7.60 -4.44
N TYR A 116 -5.87 8.37 -3.39
CA TYR A 116 -6.86 9.14 -2.64
C TYR A 116 -7.52 10.24 -3.48
N ARG A 117 -6.76 10.92 -4.36
CA ARG A 117 -7.34 11.91 -5.29
C ARG A 117 -8.39 11.30 -6.20
N HIS A 118 -8.23 10.03 -6.55
CA HIS A 118 -9.15 9.33 -7.45
C HIS A 118 -10.14 8.42 -6.71
N TYR A 119 -10.05 8.29 -5.38
CA TYR A 119 -10.81 7.33 -4.56
C TYR A 119 -12.33 7.45 -4.72
N ALA A 120 -12.84 8.67 -4.90
CA ALA A 120 -14.27 8.90 -5.15
C ALA A 120 -14.76 8.21 -6.43
N LYS A 121 -13.91 8.09 -7.46
CA LYS A 121 -14.20 7.36 -8.70
C LYS A 121 -14.18 5.83 -8.51
N PHE A 122 -13.62 5.35 -7.39
CA PHE A 122 -13.48 3.93 -7.04
C PHE A 122 -14.47 3.44 -5.98
N LYS A 123 -15.25 4.34 -5.37
CA LYS A 123 -16.18 4.04 -4.27
C LYS A 123 -17.48 3.47 -4.78
#